data_AF-A0A2V8KW46-F1
#
_entry.id   AF-A0A2V8KW46-F1
#
_cell.length_a   1.000
_cell.length_b   1.000
_cell.length_c   1.000
_cell.angle_alpha   90.00
_cell.angle_beta   90.00
_cell.angle_gamma   90.00
#
_symmetry.space_group_name_H-M   'P 1'
#
loop_
_entity.id
_entity.type
_entity.pdbx_description
1 polymer ?
#
loop_
_entity_poly.entity_id
_entity_poly.type
_entity_poly.pdbx_seq_one_letter_code
_entity_poly.pdbx_strand_id
1 'polypeptide(L)'
;MRLRSALFFAVAVIPLAVGVASSQLPYQGQYSRGQDVVPVYEGWRPNADGTFIMYFGYFNRNYKEELDIPIGPDNKIDPDGDRGQPTHFYPRRQFFVFKVAVPKDWGLERRVIWTLSINRIGRSMTKS
;
A
#
# COMPACT_ATOMS: atom_id res chain seq x y z
N MET A 1 75.01 -43.95 -6.05
CA MET A 1 73.61 -43.89 -5.53
C MET A 1 73.16 -42.43 -5.62
N ARG A 2 72.40 -42.05 -6.66
CA ARG A 2 71.92 -40.65 -6.84
C ARG A 2 70.42 -40.62 -6.59
N LEU A 3 70.01 -39.98 -5.49
CA LEU A 3 68.62 -39.89 -5.05
C LEU A 3 67.87 -38.85 -5.89
N ARG A 4 66.74 -39.26 -6.47
CA ARG A 4 65.84 -38.41 -7.27
C ARG A 4 65.06 -37.49 -6.33
N SER A 5 65.13 -36.18 -6.52
CA SER A 5 64.25 -35.23 -5.84
C SER A 5 63.19 -34.77 -6.84
N ALA A 6 61.96 -35.25 -6.70
CA ALA A 6 60.81 -34.73 -7.40
C ALA A 6 60.13 -33.70 -6.48
N LEU A 7 60.16 -32.43 -6.86
CA LEU A 7 59.41 -31.37 -6.20
C LEU A 7 57.96 -31.44 -6.66
N PHE A 8 57.05 -31.82 -5.76
CA PHE A 8 55.61 -31.67 -5.98
C PHE A 8 55.19 -30.27 -5.54
N PHE A 9 54.83 -29.41 -6.49
CA PHE A 9 54.14 -28.16 -6.20
C PHE A 9 52.66 -28.48 -5.92
N ALA A 10 52.24 -28.39 -4.67
CA ALA A 10 50.82 -28.40 -4.31
C ALA A 10 50.26 -26.98 -4.52
N VAL A 11 49.39 -26.81 -5.52
CA VAL A 11 48.62 -25.58 -5.70
C VAL A 11 47.42 -25.66 -4.76
N ALA A 12 47.40 -24.84 -3.71
CA ALA A 12 46.24 -24.68 -2.84
C ALA A 12 45.19 -23.82 -3.55
N VAL A 13 44.05 -24.41 -3.88
CA VAL A 13 42.85 -23.69 -4.37
C VAL A 13 42.08 -23.23 -3.14
N ILE A 14 42.05 -21.92 -2.90
CA ILE A 14 41.21 -21.31 -1.85
C ILE A 14 39.84 -21.02 -2.47
N PRO A 15 38.73 -21.64 -2.02
CA PRO A 15 37.42 -21.27 -2.51
C PRO A 15 37.04 -19.90 -1.95
N LEU A 16 36.83 -18.91 -2.84
CA LEU A 16 36.18 -17.65 -2.47
C LEU A 16 34.70 -17.94 -2.19
N ALA A 17 34.32 -17.98 -0.92
CA ALA A 17 32.93 -17.94 -0.53
C ALA A 17 32.39 -16.53 -0.83
N VAL A 18 31.67 -16.38 -1.96
CA VAL A 18 30.94 -15.15 -2.26
C VAL A 18 29.73 -15.11 -1.32
N GLY A 19 29.85 -14.36 -0.23
CA GLY A 19 28.73 -14.12 0.68
C GLY A 19 27.63 -13.36 -0.05
N VAL A 20 26.49 -13.99 -0.24
CA VAL A 20 25.28 -13.30 -0.72
C VAL A 20 24.77 -12.45 0.44
N ALA A 21 25.18 -11.19 0.50
CA ALA A 21 24.60 -10.25 1.44
C ALA A 21 23.15 -9.98 1.01
N SER A 22 22.18 -10.50 1.77
CA SER A 22 20.79 -10.09 1.62
C SER A 22 20.69 -8.62 2.02
N SER A 23 20.47 -7.73 1.08
CA SER A 23 20.10 -6.34 1.40
C SER A 23 18.70 -6.37 2.03
N GLN A 24 18.65 -6.25 3.36
CA GLN A 24 17.40 -5.89 4.02
C GLN A 24 17.07 -4.47 3.55
N LEU A 25 15.98 -4.31 2.81
CA LEU A 25 15.47 -2.99 2.48
C LEU A 25 15.25 -2.26 3.81
N PRO A 26 15.87 -1.09 4.05
CA PRO A 26 15.66 -0.37 5.28
C PRO A 26 14.18 0.02 5.35
N TYR A 27 13.43 -0.58 6.27
CA TYR A 27 12.05 -0.20 6.56
C TYR A 27 12.08 1.23 7.12
N GLN A 28 11.69 2.20 6.28
CA GLN A 28 11.67 3.62 6.62
C GLN A 28 10.51 3.93 7.58
N GLY A 29 10.73 3.64 8.86
CA GLY A 29 10.08 4.29 10.00
C GLY A 29 8.68 3.80 10.37
N GLN A 30 8.55 3.25 11.58
CA GLN A 30 7.28 3.30 12.30
C GLN A 30 7.08 4.74 12.81
N TYR A 31 6.23 5.51 12.15
CA TYR A 31 5.92 6.87 12.60
C TYR A 31 4.81 6.84 13.64
N SER A 32 5.06 7.42 14.81
CA SER A 32 4.00 7.53 15.83
C SER A 32 2.88 8.50 15.39
N ARG A 33 3.23 9.55 14.64
CA ARG A 33 2.38 10.67 14.22
C ARG A 33 2.95 11.40 12.99
N GLY A 34 2.17 12.32 12.42
CA GLY A 34 2.57 13.27 11.38
C GLY A 34 2.59 12.71 9.96
N GLN A 35 2.09 11.48 9.75
CA GLN A 35 1.93 10.88 8.43
C GLN A 35 0.51 11.07 7.90
N ASP A 36 0.35 10.87 6.59
CA ASP A 36 -0.97 10.91 5.94
C ASP A 36 -1.78 9.61 6.15
N VAL A 37 -3.01 9.67 5.65
CA VAL A 37 -3.89 8.51 5.49
C VAL A 37 -4.00 8.22 3.99
N VAL A 38 -3.81 6.95 3.64
CA VAL A 38 -3.87 6.49 2.25
C VAL A 38 -5.19 5.76 2.01
N PRO A 39 -6.06 6.24 1.10
CA PRO A 39 -7.21 5.49 0.63
C PRO A 39 -6.80 4.16 -0.02
N VAL A 40 -7.58 3.11 0.19
CA VAL A 40 -7.33 1.78 -0.38
C VAL A 40 -8.59 1.24 -1.03
N TYR A 41 -8.44 0.74 -2.25
CA TYR A 41 -9.48 -0.06 -2.90
C TYR A 41 -9.36 -1.52 -2.46
N GLU A 42 -10.42 -2.05 -1.87
CA GLU A 42 -10.44 -3.41 -1.30
C GLU A 42 -10.99 -4.45 -2.28
N GLY A 43 -11.56 -4.02 -3.41
CA GLY A 43 -12.13 -4.89 -4.42
C GLY A 43 -13.59 -4.59 -4.73
N TRP A 44 -14.22 -5.49 -5.46
CA TRP A 44 -15.62 -5.39 -5.84
C TRP A 44 -16.32 -6.74 -5.79
N ARG A 45 -17.66 -6.71 -5.77
CA ARG A 45 -18.50 -7.89 -5.99
C ARG A 45 -19.69 -7.55 -6.90
N PRO A 46 -20.17 -8.49 -7.73
CA PRO A 46 -21.42 -8.35 -8.44
C PRO A 46 -22.63 -8.61 -7.52
N ASN A 47 -23.77 -8.01 -7.86
CA ASN A 47 -25.08 -8.31 -7.30
C ASN A 47 -25.94 -9.09 -8.32
N ALA A 48 -27.02 -9.72 -7.86
CA ALA A 48 -27.90 -10.53 -8.71
C ALA A 48 -28.62 -9.72 -9.80
N ASP A 49 -28.83 -8.42 -9.58
CA ASP A 49 -29.44 -7.49 -10.53
C ASP A 49 -28.44 -6.95 -11.59
N GLY A 50 -27.19 -7.42 -11.56
CA GLY A 50 -26.12 -7.01 -12.45
C GLY A 50 -25.37 -5.75 -12.00
N THR A 51 -25.78 -5.07 -10.92
CA THR A 51 -25.00 -3.97 -10.34
C THR A 51 -23.75 -4.49 -9.64
N PHE A 52 -22.82 -3.58 -9.29
CA PHE A 52 -21.61 -3.94 -8.56
C PHE A 52 -21.49 -3.13 -7.27
N ILE A 53 -20.90 -3.72 -6.25
CA ILE A 53 -20.45 -3.03 -5.05
C ILE A 53 -18.94 -2.95 -5.08
N MET A 54 -18.39 -1.75 -4.99
CA MET A 54 -16.98 -1.47 -4.75
C MET A 54 -16.74 -1.24 -3.26
N TYR A 55 -15.64 -1.75 -2.73
CA TYR A 55 -15.29 -1.61 -1.32
C TYR A 55 -14.02 -0.80 -1.13
N PHE A 56 -14.01 0.00 -0.07
CA PHE A 56 -12.92 0.90 0.24
C PHE A 56 -12.50 0.77 1.69
N GLY A 57 -11.22 0.95 1.93
CA GLY A 57 -10.56 0.97 3.23
C GLY A 57 -9.51 2.07 3.24
N TYR A 58 -8.75 2.18 4.32
CA TYR A 58 -7.63 3.12 4.38
C TYR A 58 -6.48 2.56 5.19
N PHE A 59 -5.29 3.11 4.97
CA PHE A 59 -4.15 2.91 5.84
C PHE A 59 -3.72 4.24 6.44
N ASN A 60 -3.98 4.42 7.74
CA ASN A 60 -3.39 5.48 8.53
C ASN A 60 -1.95 5.04 8.85
N ARG A 61 -0.97 5.77 8.29
CA ARG A 61 0.45 5.43 8.42
C ARG A 61 1.01 5.75 9.81
N ASN A 62 0.22 6.42 10.66
CA ASN A 62 0.53 6.66 12.05
C ASN A 62 0.22 5.44 12.92
N TYR A 63 1.05 5.21 13.93
CA TYR A 63 0.86 4.13 14.91
C TYR A 63 0.06 4.56 16.15
N LYS A 64 0.01 5.86 16.45
CA LYS A 64 -0.67 6.40 17.64
C LYS A 64 -1.65 7.52 17.32
N GLU A 65 -1.36 8.33 16.31
CA GLU A 65 -2.21 9.46 15.94
C GLU A 65 -3.47 9.01 15.21
N GLU A 66 -4.60 9.42 15.77
CA GLU A 66 -5.91 9.45 15.13
C GLU A 66 -6.09 10.80 14.44
N LEU A 67 -6.84 10.80 13.35
CA LEU A 67 -7.06 12.01 12.55
C LEU A 67 -8.55 12.22 12.32
N ASP A 68 -8.99 13.45 12.51
CA ASP A 68 -10.35 13.88 12.15
C ASP A 68 -10.27 14.70 10.86
N ILE A 69 -10.89 14.20 9.80
CA ILE A 69 -10.95 14.85 8.48
C ILE A 69 -12.43 14.92 8.06
N PRO A 70 -13.10 16.05 8.33
CA PRO A 70 -14.50 16.24 7.96
C PRO A 70 -14.72 16.10 6.45
N ILE A 71 -15.93 15.71 6.06
CA ILE A 71 -16.34 15.70 4.64
C ILE A 71 -16.13 17.10 4.05
N GLY A 72 -15.44 17.16 2.92
CA GLY A 72 -15.05 18.43 2.30
C GLY A 72 -13.90 18.26 1.32
N PRO A 73 -13.22 19.33 0.91
CA PRO A 73 -12.13 19.27 -0.07
C PRO A 73 -11.00 18.29 0.29
N ASP A 74 -10.75 18.10 1.59
CA ASP A 74 -9.72 17.21 2.10
C ASP A 74 -10.20 15.79 2.42
N ASN A 75 -11.52 15.52 2.30
CA ASN A 75 -12.13 14.19 2.39
C ASN A 75 -13.35 14.12 1.46
N LYS A 76 -13.06 13.93 0.17
CA LYS A 76 -14.05 14.01 -0.90
C LYS A 76 -14.09 12.73 -1.71
N ILE A 77 -15.31 12.31 -2.07
CA ILE A 77 -15.52 11.30 -3.10
C ILE A 77 -16.12 11.95 -4.32
N ASP A 78 -15.49 11.77 -5.48
CA ASP A 78 -16.07 12.12 -6.77
C ASP A 78 -16.75 10.91 -7.42
N PRO A 79 -17.87 11.12 -8.12
CA PRO A 79 -18.47 12.44 -8.44
C PRO A 79 -19.48 12.99 -7.41
N ASP A 80 -19.96 12.20 -6.46
CA ASP A 80 -21.20 12.54 -5.72
C ASP A 80 -21.02 13.08 -4.29
N GLY A 81 -19.78 13.28 -3.82
CA GLY A 81 -19.48 13.89 -2.54
C GLY A 81 -19.51 12.91 -1.36
N ASP A 82 -20.57 12.97 -0.54
CA ASP A 82 -20.72 12.11 0.63
C ASP A 82 -21.30 10.74 0.22
N ARG A 83 -20.53 9.69 0.48
CA ARG A 83 -20.90 8.28 0.25
C ARG A 83 -20.76 7.46 1.53
N GLY A 84 -20.74 8.11 2.70
CA GLY A 84 -20.53 7.47 4.00
C GLY A 84 -19.06 7.15 4.30
N GLN A 85 -18.12 7.89 3.70
CA GLN A 85 -16.71 7.76 4.03
C GLN A 85 -16.42 8.18 5.48
N PRO A 86 -15.43 7.56 6.16
CA PRO A 86 -15.08 7.93 7.52
C PRO A 86 -14.65 9.39 7.63
N THR A 87 -15.00 10.02 8.75
CA THR A 87 -14.48 11.33 9.15
C THR A 87 -13.47 11.24 10.29
N HIS A 88 -13.40 10.09 10.97
CA HIS A 88 -12.42 9.78 12.00
C HIS A 88 -11.58 8.58 11.57
N PHE A 89 -10.25 8.73 11.65
CA PHE A 89 -9.29 7.79 11.10
C PHE A 89 -8.40 7.20 12.20
N TYR A 90 -8.77 5.98 12.64
CA TYR A 90 -8.00 5.18 13.57
C TYR A 90 -6.61 4.83 13.01
N PRO A 91 -5.62 4.54 13.87
CA PRO A 91 -4.32 4.11 13.41
C PRO A 91 -4.41 2.85 12.55
N ARG A 92 -3.38 2.65 11.73
CA ARG A 92 -3.18 1.42 10.96
C ARG A 92 -4.25 1.18 9.89
N ARG A 93 -4.41 -0.08 9.51
CA ARG A 93 -5.23 -0.51 8.37
C ARG A 93 -6.66 -0.74 8.85
N GLN A 94 -7.60 -0.09 8.17
CA GLN A 94 -9.02 -0.32 8.34
C GLN A 94 -9.59 -0.78 7.00
N PHE A 95 -10.21 -1.95 6.99
CA PHE A 95 -10.74 -2.60 5.79
C PHE A 95 -12.26 -2.35 5.66
N PHE A 96 -12.75 -2.28 4.42
CA PHE A 96 -14.19 -2.28 4.11
C PHE A 96 -15.02 -1.21 4.85
N VAL A 97 -14.44 -0.03 5.10
CA VAL A 97 -15.03 1.02 5.93
C VAL A 97 -16.22 1.73 5.27
N PHE A 98 -16.31 1.71 3.94
CA PHE A 98 -17.53 2.07 3.21
C PHE A 98 -17.58 1.38 1.84
N LYS A 99 -18.71 1.56 1.13
CA LYS A 99 -18.95 0.92 -0.17
C LYS A 99 -19.65 1.81 -1.21
N VAL A 100 -19.14 1.67 -2.44
CA VAL A 100 -19.56 2.14 -3.76
C VAL A 100 -20.63 1.31 -4.49
N ALA A 101 -21.94 1.59 -4.48
CA ALA A 101 -22.84 0.93 -5.44
C ALA A 101 -22.73 1.58 -6.83
N VAL A 102 -22.42 0.78 -7.86
CA VAL A 102 -22.31 1.22 -9.26
C VAL A 102 -23.23 0.41 -10.19
N PRO A 103 -23.78 1.03 -11.25
CA PRO A 103 -24.71 0.37 -12.17
C PRO A 103 -24.04 -0.73 -13.01
N LYS A 104 -24.87 -1.60 -13.59
CA LYS A 104 -24.43 -2.74 -14.42
C LYS A 104 -23.62 -2.36 -15.65
N ASP A 105 -23.80 -1.13 -16.15
CA ASP A 105 -23.15 -0.61 -17.34
C ASP A 105 -21.89 0.22 -17.02
N TRP A 106 -21.38 0.18 -15.77
CA TRP A 106 -20.36 1.09 -15.23
C TRP A 106 -19.21 1.41 -16.20
N GLY A 107 -18.60 0.39 -16.81
CA GLY A 107 -17.55 0.56 -17.82
C GLY A 107 -16.25 1.15 -17.26
N LEU A 108 -15.25 1.34 -18.11
CA LEU A 108 -13.91 1.82 -17.71
C LEU A 108 -13.78 3.35 -17.67
N GLU A 109 -14.74 4.06 -18.25
CA GLU A 109 -14.73 5.52 -18.36
C GLU A 109 -15.15 6.21 -17.07
N ARG A 110 -15.99 5.55 -16.27
CA ARG A 110 -16.47 6.07 -14.97
C ARG A 110 -15.54 5.63 -13.86
N ARG A 111 -15.39 6.49 -12.85
CA ARG A 111 -14.44 6.30 -11.76
C ARG A 111 -15.02 6.78 -10.46
N VAL A 112 -14.74 6.04 -9.39
CA VAL A 112 -14.85 6.53 -8.01
C VAL A 112 -13.48 7.03 -7.61
N ILE A 113 -13.41 8.29 -7.15
CA ILE A 113 -12.16 8.89 -6.68
C ILE A 113 -12.36 9.27 -5.22
N TRP A 114 -11.59 8.66 -4.32
CA TRP A 114 -11.56 9.10 -2.92
C TRP A 114 -10.26 9.85 -2.65
N THR A 115 -10.40 11.10 -2.24
CA THR A 115 -9.29 12.01 -1.93
C THR A 115 -9.24 12.30 -0.44
N LEU A 116 -8.07 12.08 0.16
CA LEU A 116 -7.72 12.45 1.52
C LEU A 116 -6.51 13.39 1.51
N SER A 117 -6.58 14.52 2.21
CA SER A 117 -5.48 15.48 2.30
C SER A 117 -5.20 15.86 3.75
N ILE A 118 -3.94 15.79 4.16
CA ILE A 118 -3.48 16.22 5.50
C ILE A 118 -2.21 17.03 5.33
N ASN A 119 -2.12 18.20 5.97
CA ASN A 119 -0.91 19.05 5.96
C ASN A 119 -0.34 19.32 4.54
N ARG A 120 -1.21 19.51 3.54
CA ARG A 120 -0.89 19.68 2.10
C ARG A 120 -0.30 18.45 1.39
N ILE A 121 -0.25 17.29 2.06
CA ILE A 121 0.06 16.01 1.42
C ILE A 121 -1.28 15.38 1.03
N GLY A 122 -1.62 15.45 -0.26
CA GLY A 122 -2.83 14.86 -0.82
C GLY A 122 -2.61 13.42 -1.30
N ARG A 123 -3.56 12.54 -1.00
CA ARG A 123 -3.63 11.16 -1.48
C ARG A 123 -5.00 10.91 -2.10
N SER A 124 -5.01 10.56 -3.38
CA SER A 124 -6.23 10.13 -4.05
C SER A 124 -6.06 8.70 -4.52
N MET A 125 -7.11 7.90 -4.33
CA MET A 125 -7.26 6.62 -4.99
C MET A 125 -8.39 6.74 -6.01
N THR A 126 -8.15 6.21 -7.20
CA THR A 126 -9.07 6.25 -8.32
C THR A 126 -9.36 4.83 -8.75
N LYS A 127 -10.64 4.47 -8.86
CA LYS A 127 -11.04 3.15 -9.36
C LYS A 127 -12.17 3.24 -10.38
N SER A 128 -11.89 2.66 -11.56
CA SER A 128 -12.87 2.27 -12.58
C SER A 128 -13.50 0.93 -12.24
#